data_AF-A0A0F9HBH8-F1
#
_entry.id   AF-A0A0F9HBH8-F1
#
_cell.length_a   1.000
_cell.length_b   1.000
_cell.length_c   1.000
_cell.angle_alpha   90.00
_cell.angle_beta   90.00
_cell.angle_gamma   90.00
#
_symmetry.space_group_name_H-M   'P 1'
#
loop_
_entity.id
_entity.type
_entity.pdbx_description
1 polymer ?
#
loop_
_entity_poly.entity_id
_entity_poly.type
_entity_poly.pdbx_seq_one_letter_code
_entity_poly.pdbx_strand_id
1 'polypeptide(L)'
;TVMGPKAAINAVFYNQIQKITDEAERAAFVEAKREEFAADVMEFFGQRIENLFAGKGYAHDLVQAVLALAVGIPLNDVYSRLEALSAFKRHKMYNEFLLAMKRVRNIVPDDEIPASSEKLLKEDAEVALWKSFNEVRSDVAALVVGLDHSSAIERMLALTAPVNVFFDDVLVMDKDESLKNNRLGMLAEIWAMAASVADFSKLLEREG
;
A
#
# COMPACT_ATOMS: atom_id res chain seq x y z
N THR A 1 -22.30 -34.98 -27.96
CA THR A 1 -22.21 -33.53 -27.76
C THR A 1 -21.43 -33.28 -26.48
N VAL A 2 -20.13 -33.06 -26.60
CA VAL A 2 -19.24 -32.86 -25.45
C VAL A 2 -19.55 -31.49 -24.87
N MET A 3 -20.17 -31.45 -23.68
CA MET A 3 -20.30 -30.21 -22.91
C MET A 3 -18.89 -29.68 -22.64
N GLY A 4 -18.56 -28.54 -23.22
CA GLY A 4 -17.29 -27.88 -23.00
C GLY A 4 -17.16 -27.38 -21.54
N PRO A 5 -15.92 -27.21 -21.05
CA PRO A 5 -15.62 -26.85 -19.65
C PRO A 5 -16.27 -25.53 -19.16
N LYS A 6 -16.78 -24.68 -20.06
CA LYS A 6 -17.54 -23.47 -19.72
C LYS A 6 -18.96 -23.73 -19.18
N ALA A 7 -19.59 -24.87 -19.48
CA ALA A 7 -20.94 -25.18 -18.99
C ALA A 7 -20.93 -25.75 -17.56
N ALA A 8 -19.86 -26.43 -17.15
CA ALA A 8 -19.76 -27.07 -15.84
C ALA A 8 -19.56 -26.05 -14.70
N ILE A 9 -18.79 -24.98 -14.93
CA ILE A 9 -18.48 -23.97 -13.90
C ILE A 9 -19.71 -23.12 -13.55
N ASN A 10 -20.60 -22.84 -14.52
CA ASN A 10 -21.87 -22.14 -14.25
C ASN A 10 -22.96 -23.05 -13.67
N ALA A 11 -22.91 -24.37 -13.90
CA ALA A 11 -23.95 -25.29 -13.43
C ALA A 11 -23.85 -25.60 -11.91
N VAL A 12 -22.65 -25.58 -11.33
CA VAL A 12 -22.45 -25.93 -9.92
C VAL A 12 -23.09 -24.91 -8.99
N PHE A 13 -22.80 -23.62 -9.18
CA PHE A 13 -23.39 -22.56 -8.37
C PHE A 13 -24.85 -22.30 -8.70
N TYR A 14 -25.28 -22.45 -9.97
CA TYR A 14 -26.69 -22.33 -10.33
C TYR A 14 -27.57 -23.30 -9.53
N ASN A 15 -27.17 -24.57 -9.45
CA ASN A 15 -27.91 -25.57 -8.69
C ASN A 15 -27.86 -25.36 -7.17
N GLN A 16 -26.77 -24.79 -6.65
CA GLN A 16 -26.67 -24.43 -5.23
C GLN A 16 -27.56 -23.23 -4.88
N ILE A 17 -27.54 -22.18 -5.71
CA ILE A 17 -28.37 -20.98 -5.55
C ILE A 17 -29.87 -21.33 -5.63
N GLN A 18 -30.26 -22.23 -6.54
CA GLN A 18 -31.66 -22.67 -6.68
C GLN A 18 -32.16 -23.52 -5.51
N LYS A 19 -31.26 -24.16 -4.74
CA LYS A 19 -31.63 -24.93 -3.53
C LYS A 19 -31.88 -24.04 -2.31
N ILE A 20 -31.38 -22.81 -2.31
CA ILE A 20 -31.61 -21.85 -1.23
C ILE A 20 -32.97 -21.20 -1.46
N THR A 21 -33.94 -21.60 -0.66
CA THR A 21 -35.34 -21.14 -0.78
C THR A 21 -35.58 -19.80 -0.10
N ASP A 22 -34.81 -19.50 0.95
CA ASP A 22 -34.85 -18.20 1.60
C ASP A 22 -34.17 -17.14 0.73
N GLU A 23 -34.85 -16.02 0.49
CA GLU A 23 -34.36 -15.00 -0.41
C GLU A 23 -33.16 -14.23 0.13
N ALA A 24 -33.12 -13.98 1.45
CA ALA A 24 -32.02 -13.27 2.09
C ALA A 24 -30.76 -14.15 2.16
N GLU A 25 -30.91 -15.43 2.50
CA GLU A 25 -29.81 -16.40 2.50
C GLU A 25 -29.25 -16.59 1.09
N ARG A 26 -30.12 -16.65 0.08
CA ARG A 26 -29.71 -16.78 -1.32
C ARG A 26 -28.94 -15.55 -1.79
N ALA A 27 -29.41 -14.35 -1.44
CA ALA A 27 -28.72 -13.11 -1.76
C ALA A 27 -27.33 -13.05 -1.10
N ALA A 28 -27.23 -13.38 0.19
CA ALA A 28 -25.97 -13.42 0.92
C ALA A 28 -24.98 -14.45 0.32
N PHE A 29 -25.45 -15.64 -0.06
CA PHE A 29 -24.62 -16.65 -0.72
C PHE A 29 -24.10 -16.18 -2.07
N VAL A 30 -24.95 -15.55 -2.89
CA VAL A 30 -24.55 -15.01 -4.19
C VAL A 30 -23.50 -13.91 -4.02
N GLU A 31 -23.68 -13.02 -3.04
CA GLU A 31 -22.74 -11.94 -2.77
C GLU A 31 -21.38 -12.48 -2.34
N ALA A 32 -21.35 -13.38 -1.35
CA ALA A 32 -20.10 -14.03 -0.92
C ALA A 32 -19.37 -14.72 -2.07
N LYS A 33 -20.11 -15.37 -2.99
CA LYS A 33 -19.49 -15.98 -4.18
C LYS A 33 -18.98 -14.97 -5.18
N ARG A 34 -19.66 -13.82 -5.35
CA ARG A 34 -19.15 -12.74 -6.20
C ARG A 34 -17.86 -12.17 -5.64
N GLU A 35 -17.78 -11.96 -4.34
CA GLU A 35 -16.56 -11.50 -3.66
C GLU A 35 -15.41 -12.50 -3.83
N GLU A 36 -15.65 -13.79 -3.62
CA GLU A 36 -14.68 -14.87 -3.85
C GLU A 36 -14.18 -14.88 -5.30
N PHE A 37 -15.09 -14.87 -6.28
CA PHE A 37 -14.71 -14.84 -7.69
C PHE A 37 -13.97 -13.56 -8.10
N ALA A 38 -14.35 -12.41 -7.53
CA ALA A 38 -13.64 -11.16 -7.77
C ALA A 38 -12.21 -11.26 -7.24
N ALA A 39 -12.01 -11.79 -6.03
CA ALA A 39 -10.70 -12.03 -5.45
C ALA A 39 -9.84 -12.96 -6.32
N ASP A 40 -10.39 -14.10 -6.77
CA ASP A 40 -9.71 -15.05 -7.65
C ASP A 40 -9.27 -14.41 -8.97
N VAL A 41 -10.13 -13.60 -9.58
CA VAL A 41 -9.81 -12.88 -10.83
C VAL A 41 -8.70 -11.87 -10.60
N MET A 42 -8.75 -11.11 -9.51
CA MET A 42 -7.73 -10.12 -9.16
C MET A 42 -6.39 -10.81 -8.88
N GLU A 43 -6.39 -11.93 -8.15
CA GLU A 43 -5.20 -12.75 -7.91
C GLU A 43 -4.60 -13.26 -9.23
N PHE A 44 -5.42 -13.80 -10.13
CA PHE A 44 -4.98 -14.24 -11.44
C PHE A 44 -4.29 -13.13 -12.23
N PHE A 45 -4.88 -11.92 -12.27
CA PHE A 45 -4.26 -10.77 -12.94
C PHE A 45 -2.97 -10.33 -12.25
N GLY A 46 -2.93 -10.32 -10.92
CA GLY A 46 -1.72 -10.06 -10.14
C GLY A 46 -0.58 -11.01 -10.55
N GLN A 47 -0.83 -12.32 -10.53
CA GLN A 47 0.14 -13.33 -10.95
C GLN A 47 0.62 -13.13 -12.40
N ARG A 48 -0.27 -12.68 -13.30
CA ARG A 48 0.10 -12.40 -14.71
C ARG A 48 0.98 -11.17 -14.85
N ILE A 49 0.66 -10.10 -14.12
CA ILE A 49 1.46 -8.87 -14.06
C ILE A 49 2.84 -9.18 -13.48
N GLU A 50 2.89 -9.96 -12.40
CA GLU A 50 4.13 -10.37 -11.77
C GLU A 50 5.03 -11.14 -12.75
N ASN A 51 4.50 -12.16 -13.40
CA ASN A 51 5.23 -12.94 -14.41
C ASN A 51 5.70 -12.08 -15.60
N LEU A 52 4.89 -11.12 -16.04
CA LEU A 52 5.25 -10.22 -17.13
C LEU A 52 6.47 -9.36 -16.78
N PHE A 53 6.49 -8.76 -15.59
CA PHE A 53 7.58 -7.89 -15.16
C PHE A 53 8.82 -8.67 -14.70
N ALA A 54 8.65 -9.83 -14.09
CA ALA A 54 9.75 -10.76 -13.84
C ALA A 54 10.41 -11.19 -15.17
N GLY A 55 9.63 -11.52 -16.20
CA GLY A 55 10.14 -11.84 -17.54
C GLY A 55 10.84 -10.68 -18.24
N LYS A 56 10.60 -9.44 -17.81
CA LYS A 56 11.30 -8.23 -18.27
C LYS A 56 12.59 -7.95 -17.48
N GLY A 57 12.89 -8.72 -16.44
CA GLY A 57 14.12 -8.61 -15.64
C GLY A 57 14.00 -7.71 -14.41
N TYR A 58 12.81 -7.27 -14.01
CA TYR A 58 12.64 -6.56 -12.74
C TYR A 58 12.86 -7.49 -11.56
N ALA A 59 13.49 -6.97 -10.49
CA ALA A 59 13.69 -7.71 -9.26
C ALA A 59 12.33 -8.02 -8.60
N HIS A 60 12.23 -9.21 -8.00
CA HIS A 60 10.99 -9.70 -7.40
C HIS A 60 10.43 -8.75 -6.33
N ASP A 61 11.30 -8.16 -5.50
CA ASP A 61 10.88 -7.20 -4.46
C ASP A 61 10.26 -5.92 -5.04
N LEU A 62 10.78 -5.41 -6.16
CA LEU A 62 10.22 -4.25 -6.87
C LEU A 62 8.83 -4.56 -7.42
N VAL A 63 8.65 -5.75 -7.98
CA VAL A 63 7.37 -6.20 -8.54
C VAL A 63 6.33 -6.34 -7.42
N GLN A 64 6.72 -6.98 -6.30
CA GLN A 64 5.85 -7.13 -5.13
C GLN A 64 5.45 -5.78 -4.52
N ALA A 65 6.34 -4.78 -4.53
CA ALA A 65 6.06 -3.45 -4.01
C ALA A 65 4.99 -2.68 -4.82
N VAL A 66 4.80 -2.99 -6.10
CA VAL A 66 3.77 -2.33 -6.93
C VAL A 66 2.54 -3.19 -7.17
N LEU A 67 2.57 -4.47 -6.80
CA LEU A 67 1.56 -5.45 -7.19
C LEU A 67 0.17 -5.11 -6.65
N ALA A 68 0.09 -4.68 -5.39
CA ALA A 68 -1.16 -4.27 -4.75
C ALA A 68 -1.81 -3.06 -5.44
N LEU A 69 -1.00 -2.18 -6.04
CA LEU A 69 -1.47 -1.01 -6.78
C LEU A 69 -1.77 -1.34 -8.25
N ALA A 70 -1.11 -2.35 -8.79
CA ALA A 70 -1.18 -2.69 -10.20
C ALA A 70 -2.57 -3.16 -10.65
N VAL A 71 -3.35 -3.71 -9.71
CA VAL A 71 -4.71 -4.19 -10.01
C VAL A 71 -5.70 -3.03 -9.88
N GLY A 72 -5.97 -2.36 -10.99
CA GLY A 72 -6.89 -1.22 -11.06
C GLY A 72 -6.32 0.04 -11.70
N ILE A 73 -5.03 0.06 -12.02
CA ILE A 73 -4.37 1.18 -12.69
C ILE A 73 -3.88 0.79 -14.10
N PRO A 74 -3.68 1.78 -15.00
CA PRO A 74 -3.10 1.54 -16.32
C PRO A 74 -1.70 0.91 -16.26
N LEU A 75 -1.37 0.02 -17.20
CA LEU A 75 -0.07 -0.67 -17.21
C LEU A 75 1.14 0.28 -17.33
N ASN A 76 0.97 1.44 -17.96
CA ASN A 76 2.02 2.47 -18.04
C ASN A 76 2.29 3.13 -16.67
N ASP A 77 1.29 3.21 -15.79
CA ASP A 77 1.49 3.67 -14.41
C ASP A 77 2.35 2.65 -13.64
N VAL A 78 2.00 1.35 -13.73
CA VAL A 78 2.80 0.26 -13.13
C VAL A 78 4.25 0.30 -13.62
N TYR A 79 4.45 0.50 -14.92
CA TYR A 79 5.79 0.62 -15.51
C TYR A 79 6.54 1.84 -14.95
N SER A 80 5.89 3.01 -14.85
CA SER A 80 6.49 4.23 -14.30
C SER A 80 6.94 4.02 -12.84
N ARG A 81 6.13 3.34 -12.03
CA ARG A 81 6.48 2.99 -10.64
C ARG A 81 7.69 2.06 -10.57
N LEU A 82 7.72 1.03 -11.40
CA LEU A 82 8.84 0.08 -11.45
C LEU A 82 10.15 0.77 -11.87
N GLU A 83 10.11 1.66 -12.84
CA GLU A 83 11.28 2.46 -13.25
C GLU A 83 11.77 3.38 -12.11
N ALA A 84 10.83 4.08 -11.45
CA ALA A 84 11.13 4.96 -10.33
C ALA A 84 11.76 4.19 -9.15
N LEU A 85 11.20 3.04 -8.77
CA LEU A 85 11.75 2.19 -7.71
C LEU A 85 13.11 1.58 -8.11
N SER A 86 13.27 1.18 -9.38
CA SER A 86 14.54 0.67 -9.90
C SER A 86 15.63 1.74 -9.81
N ALA A 87 15.31 2.99 -10.15
CA ALA A 87 16.21 4.13 -10.00
C ALA A 87 16.51 4.42 -8.53
N PHE A 88 15.48 4.43 -7.69
CA PHE A 88 15.61 4.69 -6.27
C PHE A 88 16.49 3.67 -5.55
N LYS A 89 16.46 2.39 -5.94
CA LYS A 89 17.35 1.34 -5.39
C LYS A 89 18.84 1.64 -5.56
N ARG A 90 19.21 2.53 -6.49
CA ARG A 90 20.59 3.02 -6.68
C ARG A 90 20.90 4.27 -5.84
N HIS A 91 19.90 4.94 -5.30
CA HIS A 91 20.06 6.16 -4.53
C HIS A 91 20.84 5.93 -3.22
N LYS A 92 21.61 6.94 -2.78
CA LYS A 92 22.46 6.84 -1.58
C LYS A 92 21.65 6.70 -0.28
N MET A 93 20.45 7.30 -0.24
CA MET A 93 19.55 7.25 0.93
C MET A 93 18.60 6.05 0.90
N TYR A 94 18.77 5.11 -0.04
CA TYR A 94 17.83 4.01 -0.24
C TYR A 94 17.58 3.21 1.05
N ASN A 95 18.65 2.68 1.67
CA ASN A 95 18.53 1.86 2.86
C ASN A 95 17.97 2.67 4.05
N GLU A 96 18.43 3.91 4.23
CA GLU A 96 17.98 4.77 5.34
C GLU A 96 16.49 5.09 5.26
N PHE A 97 16.02 5.49 4.08
CA PHE A 97 14.60 5.75 3.83
C PHE A 97 13.76 4.47 3.99
N LEU A 98 14.24 3.34 3.45
CA LEU A 98 13.54 2.08 3.54
C LEU A 98 13.35 1.62 4.99
N LEU A 99 14.39 1.76 5.82
CA LEU A 99 14.33 1.46 7.25
C LEU A 99 13.34 2.36 7.98
N ALA A 100 13.36 3.67 7.69
CA ALA A 100 12.40 4.62 8.25
C ALA A 100 10.95 4.24 7.91
N MET A 101 10.66 3.98 6.63
CA MET A 101 9.30 3.59 6.19
C MET A 101 8.86 2.23 6.76
N LYS A 102 9.78 1.27 6.92
CA LYS A 102 9.48 -0.02 7.59
C LYS A 102 9.13 0.17 9.07
N ARG A 103 9.83 1.07 9.80
CA ARG A 103 9.46 1.42 11.19
C ARG A 103 8.05 1.99 11.25
N VAL A 104 7.72 2.92 10.35
CA VAL A 104 6.36 3.48 10.23
C VAL A 104 5.33 2.37 9.98
N ARG A 105 5.54 1.53 8.97
CA ARG A 105 4.60 0.45 8.64
C ARG A 105 4.38 -0.52 9.80
N ASN A 106 5.45 -0.92 10.49
CA ASN A 106 5.39 -1.94 11.52
C ASN A 106 4.61 -1.51 12.77
N ILE A 107 4.53 -0.21 13.04
CA ILE A 107 3.80 0.29 14.23
C ILE A 107 2.36 0.71 13.91
N VAL A 108 2.05 0.98 12.65
CA VAL A 108 0.71 1.34 12.19
C VAL A 108 -0.14 0.05 12.10
N PRO A 109 -1.21 -0.08 12.91
CA PRO A 109 -2.15 -1.20 12.79
C PRO A 109 -2.90 -1.16 11.46
N ASP A 110 -3.43 -2.32 11.05
CA ASP A 110 -4.24 -2.45 9.84
C ASP A 110 -5.70 -1.97 10.04
N ASP A 111 -6.12 -1.79 11.29
CA ASP A 111 -7.45 -1.28 11.66
C ASP A 111 -7.58 0.22 11.42
N GLU A 112 -8.82 0.72 11.37
CA GLU A 112 -9.11 2.14 11.20
C GLU A 112 -8.60 2.96 12.40
N ILE A 113 -7.73 3.94 12.11
CA ILE A 113 -7.14 4.82 13.12
C ILE A 113 -7.76 6.21 12.97
N PRO A 114 -8.08 6.91 14.08
CA PRO A 114 -8.49 8.31 14.02
C PRO A 114 -7.48 9.17 13.28
N ALA A 115 -7.97 10.11 12.47
CA ALA A 115 -7.12 11.11 11.82
C ALA A 115 -6.35 11.92 12.88
N SER A 116 -5.13 12.31 12.52
CA SER A 116 -4.31 13.10 13.42
C SER A 116 -4.85 14.53 13.59
N SER A 117 -4.51 15.13 14.72
CA SER A 117 -4.90 16.48 15.11
C SER A 117 -3.67 17.25 15.56
N GLU A 118 -3.38 18.34 14.88
CA GLU A 118 -2.27 19.24 15.20
C GLU A 118 -2.35 19.78 16.65
N LYS A 119 -3.55 19.84 17.22
CA LYS A 119 -3.79 20.30 18.60
C LYS A 119 -3.28 19.32 19.67
N LEU A 120 -3.05 18.06 19.29
CA LEU A 120 -2.59 16.99 20.19
C LEU A 120 -1.09 16.71 20.01
N LEU A 121 -0.38 17.48 19.17
CA LEU A 121 1.07 17.41 19.08
C LEU A 121 1.68 18.07 20.33
N LYS A 122 2.63 17.38 20.94
CA LYS A 122 3.19 17.74 22.24
C LYS A 122 4.70 17.89 22.20
N GLU A 123 5.40 16.94 21.59
CA GLU A 123 6.86 16.95 21.54
C GLU A 123 7.35 17.68 20.28
N ASP A 124 8.49 18.38 20.36
CA ASP A 124 9.06 19.14 19.25
C ASP A 124 9.31 18.27 18.01
N ALA A 125 9.70 17.01 18.23
CA ALA A 125 9.91 16.02 17.16
C ALA A 125 8.61 15.69 16.40
N GLU A 126 7.46 15.66 17.08
CA GLU A 126 6.15 15.43 16.45
C GLU A 126 5.76 16.62 15.58
N VAL A 127 5.95 17.83 16.11
CA VAL A 127 5.64 19.08 15.39
C VAL A 127 6.53 19.20 14.14
N ALA A 128 7.81 18.88 14.26
CA ALA A 128 8.74 18.89 13.13
C ALA A 128 8.36 17.88 12.05
N LEU A 129 8.05 16.62 12.43
CA LEU A 129 7.61 15.60 11.50
C LEU A 129 6.30 15.98 10.80
N TRP A 130 5.31 16.46 11.56
CA TRP A 130 4.02 16.88 11.01
C TRP A 130 4.15 18.02 10.02
N LYS A 131 4.99 19.01 10.34
CA LYS A 131 5.29 20.13 9.45
C LYS A 131 5.93 19.63 8.15
N SER A 132 6.98 18.82 8.23
CA SER A 132 7.64 18.26 7.04
C SER A 132 6.69 17.41 6.20
N PHE A 133 5.83 16.61 6.83
CA PHE A 133 4.79 15.84 6.13
C PHE A 133 3.82 16.76 5.36
N ASN A 134 3.33 17.82 6.00
CA ASN A 134 2.43 18.78 5.36
C ASN A 134 3.07 19.52 4.19
N GLU A 135 4.37 19.80 4.25
CA GLU A 135 5.13 20.43 3.17
C GLU A 135 5.33 19.51 1.97
N VAL A 136 5.33 18.18 2.15
CA VAL A 136 5.58 17.23 1.05
C VAL A 136 4.32 16.59 0.48
N ARG A 137 3.26 16.40 1.29
CA ARG A 137 2.10 15.57 0.89
C ARG A 137 1.35 16.08 -0.33
N SER A 138 1.19 17.39 -0.49
CA SER A 138 0.52 17.98 -1.65
C SER A 138 1.29 17.70 -2.94
N ASP A 139 2.61 17.81 -2.86
CA ASP A 139 3.50 17.70 -4.00
C ASP A 139 3.61 16.23 -4.41
N VAL A 140 3.73 15.31 -3.45
CA VAL A 140 3.68 13.87 -3.72
C VAL A 140 2.36 13.48 -4.37
N ALA A 141 1.22 13.94 -3.85
CA ALA A 141 -0.08 13.64 -4.45
C ALA A 141 -0.19 14.14 -5.90
N ALA A 142 0.27 15.36 -6.18
CA ALA A 142 0.29 15.91 -7.54
C ALA A 142 1.22 15.12 -8.48
N LEU A 143 2.39 14.71 -8.00
CA LEU A 143 3.36 13.94 -8.78
C LEU A 143 2.86 12.53 -9.09
N VAL A 144 2.18 11.87 -8.14
CA VAL A 144 1.55 10.56 -8.37
C VAL A 144 0.45 10.65 -9.43
N VAL A 145 -0.40 11.67 -9.38
CA VAL A 145 -1.41 11.92 -10.43
C VAL A 145 -0.76 12.21 -11.78
N GLY A 146 0.37 12.92 -11.79
CA GLY A 146 1.18 13.19 -12.97
C GLY A 146 2.01 12.02 -13.48
N LEU A 147 1.94 10.84 -12.84
CA LEU A 147 2.77 9.65 -13.11
C LEU A 147 4.28 9.87 -12.95
N ASP A 148 4.70 10.94 -12.26
CA ASP A 148 6.10 11.25 -11.94
C ASP A 148 6.48 10.66 -10.57
N HIS A 149 6.52 9.33 -10.53
CA HIS A 149 6.84 8.59 -9.31
C HIS A 149 8.28 8.77 -8.86
N SER A 150 9.19 9.12 -9.78
CA SER A 150 10.60 9.37 -9.43
C SER A 150 10.71 10.62 -8.57
N SER A 151 10.12 11.73 -9.02
CA SER A 151 10.07 12.96 -8.24
C SER A 151 9.27 12.78 -6.95
N ALA A 152 8.20 11.96 -6.96
CA ALA A 152 7.44 11.65 -5.75
C ALA A 152 8.32 10.98 -4.69
N ILE A 153 9.11 9.98 -5.07
CA ILE A 153 10.08 9.32 -4.18
C ILE A 153 11.12 10.31 -3.66
N GLU A 154 11.74 11.09 -4.55
CA GLU A 154 12.72 12.11 -4.16
C GLU A 154 12.15 13.10 -3.13
N ARG A 155 10.90 13.54 -3.31
CA ARG A 155 10.24 14.43 -2.37
C ARG A 155 9.98 13.76 -1.01
N MET A 156 9.66 12.47 -0.98
CA MET A 156 9.48 11.72 0.26
C MET A 156 10.77 11.54 1.06
N LEU A 157 11.95 11.61 0.43
CA LEU A 157 13.23 11.49 1.15
C LEU A 157 13.42 12.54 2.24
N ALA A 158 12.77 13.70 2.09
CA ALA A 158 12.77 14.76 3.11
C ALA A 158 12.19 14.29 4.46
N LEU A 159 11.38 13.23 4.49
CA LEU A 159 10.81 12.67 5.71
C LEU A 159 11.75 11.72 6.45
N THR A 160 12.85 11.28 5.83
CA THR A 160 13.76 10.28 6.44
C THR A 160 14.29 10.73 7.80
N ALA A 161 14.88 11.93 7.86
CA ALA A 161 15.46 12.46 9.09
C ALA A 161 14.38 12.79 10.15
N PRO A 162 13.27 13.51 9.82
CA PRO A 162 12.20 13.75 10.79
C PRO A 162 11.56 12.47 11.36
N VAL A 163 11.40 11.43 10.54
CA VAL A 163 10.86 10.13 11.01
C VAL A 163 11.84 9.48 11.99
N ASN A 164 13.14 9.48 11.70
CA ASN A 164 14.13 8.93 12.61
C ASN A 164 14.15 9.67 13.95
N VAL A 165 14.20 11.00 13.92
CA VAL A 165 14.15 11.84 15.14
C VAL A 165 12.87 11.59 15.93
N PHE A 166 11.70 11.50 15.27
CA PHE A 166 10.45 11.17 15.93
C PHE A 166 10.53 9.83 16.67
N PHE A 167 11.03 8.77 16.05
CA PHE A 167 11.09 7.48 16.73
C PHE A 167 12.17 7.39 17.81
N ASP A 168 13.17 8.26 17.77
CA ASP A 168 14.23 8.30 18.77
C ASP A 168 13.78 9.09 20.02
N ASP A 169 13.00 10.16 19.82
CA ASP A 169 12.57 11.07 20.89
C ASP A 169 11.14 10.80 21.42
N VAL A 170 10.28 10.13 20.64
CA VAL A 170 8.84 9.99 20.94
C VAL A 170 8.45 8.53 21.18
N LEU A 171 7.88 8.25 22.36
CA LEU A 171 7.29 6.96 22.66
C LEU A 171 5.87 6.86 22.06
N VAL A 172 5.73 6.17 20.93
CA VAL A 172 4.43 6.04 20.23
C VAL A 172 3.37 5.36 21.10
N MET A 173 3.73 4.29 21.82
CA MET A 173 2.85 3.56 22.73
C MET A 173 2.74 4.27 24.09
N ASP A 174 2.11 5.45 24.08
CA ASP A 174 1.88 6.27 25.27
C ASP A 174 0.76 5.68 26.16
N LYS A 175 0.77 6.05 27.44
CA LYS A 175 -0.31 5.71 28.39
C LYS A 175 -1.55 6.57 28.16
N ASP A 176 -1.38 7.78 27.62
CA ASP A 176 -2.49 8.60 27.19
C ASP A 176 -2.98 8.12 25.82
N GLU A 177 -4.18 7.50 25.82
CA GLU A 177 -4.84 7.00 24.63
C GLU A 177 -5.01 8.06 23.53
N SER A 178 -5.21 9.33 23.91
CA SER A 178 -5.40 10.42 22.96
C SER A 178 -4.10 10.72 22.21
N LEU A 179 -2.97 10.75 22.93
CA LEU A 179 -1.65 10.96 22.33
C LEU A 179 -1.22 9.75 21.50
N LYS A 180 -1.43 8.53 22.00
CA LYS A 180 -1.15 7.30 21.27
C LYS A 180 -1.89 7.26 19.94
N ASN A 181 -3.21 7.49 19.95
CA ASN A 181 -4.02 7.47 18.74
C ASN A 181 -3.63 8.60 17.78
N ASN A 182 -3.29 9.80 18.29
CA ASN A 182 -2.82 10.90 17.46
C ASN A 182 -1.50 10.57 16.73
N ARG A 183 -0.52 10.00 17.46
CA ARG A 183 0.78 9.57 16.93
C ARG A 183 0.60 8.47 15.88
N LEU A 184 -0.23 7.47 16.18
CA LEU A 184 -0.56 6.40 15.24
C LEU A 184 -1.26 6.94 13.98
N GLY A 185 -2.21 7.86 14.13
CA GLY A 185 -2.90 8.52 13.01
C GLY A 185 -1.92 9.27 12.11
N MET A 186 -0.98 10.02 12.70
CA MET A 186 0.06 10.73 11.94
C MET A 186 0.94 9.76 11.14
N LEU A 187 1.39 8.67 11.76
CA LEU A 187 2.20 7.65 11.10
C LEU A 187 1.42 6.91 10.00
N ALA A 188 0.12 6.67 10.21
CA ALA A 188 -0.75 6.07 9.22
C ALA A 188 -0.95 6.98 8.00
N GLU A 189 -1.10 8.29 8.19
CA GLU A 189 -1.17 9.26 7.09
C GLU A 189 0.13 9.31 6.27
N ILE A 190 1.29 9.27 6.95
CA ILE A 190 2.60 9.19 6.29
C ILE A 190 2.72 7.89 5.48
N TRP A 191 2.32 6.75 6.08
CA TRP A 191 2.35 5.47 5.39
C TRP A 191 1.40 5.44 4.20
N ALA A 192 0.17 5.97 4.33
CA ALA A 192 -0.79 6.03 3.25
C ALA A 192 -0.26 6.84 2.06
N MET A 193 0.42 7.96 2.31
CA MET A 193 1.11 8.73 1.28
C MET A 193 2.21 7.89 0.61
N ALA A 194 3.06 7.20 1.37
CA ALA A 194 4.11 6.35 0.81
C ALA A 194 3.52 5.18 -0.02
N ALA A 195 2.50 4.51 0.51
CA ALA A 195 1.77 3.42 -0.12
C ALA A 195 1.04 3.85 -1.40
N SER A 196 0.75 5.14 -1.57
CA SER A 196 0.23 5.67 -2.84
C SER A 196 1.24 5.59 -3.99
N VAL A 197 2.53 5.43 -3.71
CA VAL A 197 3.62 5.24 -4.68
C VAL A 197 4.00 3.76 -4.82
N ALA A 198 4.26 3.10 -3.69
CA ALA A 198 4.60 1.68 -3.63
C ALA A 198 4.49 1.16 -2.20
N ASP A 199 4.27 -0.14 -2.04
CA ASP A 199 4.48 -0.81 -0.76
C ASP A 199 5.97 -1.00 -0.49
N PHE A 200 6.58 0.02 0.14
CA PHE A 200 7.99 0.02 0.51
C PHE A 200 8.35 -1.12 1.47
N SER A 201 7.38 -1.72 2.18
CA SER A 201 7.67 -2.83 3.11
C SER A 201 8.14 -4.09 2.38
N LYS A 202 7.78 -4.24 1.10
CA LYS A 202 8.18 -5.38 0.25
C LYS A 202 9.59 -5.26 -0.31
N LEU A 203 10.20 -4.08 -0.25
CA LEU A 203 11.54 -3.85 -0.78
C LEU A 203 12.63 -4.42 0.12
N LEU A 204 13.71 -4.91 -0.51
CA LEU A 204 14.87 -5.46 0.19
C LEU A 204 16.00 -4.44 0.25
N GLU A 205 16.67 -4.37 1.40
CA GLU A 205 17.85 -3.53 1.58
C GLU A 205 18.97 -3.95 0.61
N ARG A 206 19.80 -2.98 0.22
CA ARG A 206 20.96 -3.24 -0.62
C ARG A 206 22.15 -3.64 0.26
N GLU A 207 22.72 -4.81 -0.02
CA GLU A 207 24.03 -5.21 0.51
C GLU A 207 25.09 -4.25 -0.06
N GLY A 208 25.93 -3.71 0.82
CA GLY A 208 26.93 -2.67 0.52
C GLY A 208 28.07 -3.15 -0.37
#